data_AF-A0A926T4U6-F1
#
_entry.id   AF-A0A926T4U6-F1
#
_cell.length_a   1.000
_cell.length_b   1.000
_cell.length_c   1.000
_cell.angle_alpha   90.00
_cell.angle_beta   90.00
_cell.angle_gamma   90.00
#
_symmetry.space_group_name_H-M   'P 1'
#
loop_
_entity.id
_entity.type
_entity.pdbx_description
1 polymer ?
#
loop_
_entity_poly.entity_id
_entity_poly.type
_entity_poly.pdbx_seq_one_letter_code
_entity_poly.pdbx_strand_id
1 'polypeptide(L)'
;MGRWQTGSAFLAALGLTTGSLAPLAIHSPALARTTFEDVQGHWAQLCIERLAQQGVVTGYLDGTFRPNALMSRGEFATVVAQAFFSAPAVGNDVPFFDVPTRTRTGTAVRTARQTGFLAGFPSGVFQPDEPLTRVQAIVSLTNGLNLAPTNFAVSELGLVYDDAKSIPDYALNSIVAATERGLIVNYPEIRFLQPNQPATRAEVAAFVCQALASSGKASPVAQQYVVAPPSSGGIQTNVQTSPNGQVRAQLTYQKENYVFSNLRVKVEQAGQTLLDSPLPVGGGVSSSLAFRLLDLDGDTEPELLIDLFPRGEGCCTYSLIYRYLPASGQYTYLQQPWGYAGYNLRDFNQDGVPEFESQDPRFGLRFASTYEEAAAPLQIWQYRQGQMFDVTRQYPILVADNSSKLLQDYESRLIQGQDVRSVLAAYLANQFLLGQGREAWSEVQSNYAGSDRTQYLENLRGFLRSIGYSQ
;
A
#
# COMPACT_ATOMS: atom_id res chain seq x y z
N MET A 1 -42.63 -18.06 85.91
CA MET A 1 -41.88 -17.54 84.75
C MET A 1 -42.71 -17.81 83.51
N GLY A 2 -43.34 -16.77 82.96
CA GLY A 2 -44.20 -16.91 81.79
C GLY A 2 -43.43 -16.84 80.48
N ARG A 3 -44.01 -17.39 79.42
CA ARG A 3 -43.99 -16.79 78.08
C ARG A 3 -45.06 -17.42 77.20
N TRP A 4 -45.83 -16.54 76.58
CA TRP A 4 -46.90 -16.78 75.63
C TRP A 4 -46.37 -16.98 74.20
N GLN A 5 -47.27 -17.50 73.38
CA GLN A 5 -47.21 -17.85 71.96
C GLN A 5 -46.76 -16.74 70.99
N THR A 6 -46.32 -17.17 69.79
CA THR A 6 -46.60 -16.70 68.40
C THR A 6 -45.48 -17.27 67.51
N GLY A 7 -45.65 -17.96 66.38
CA GLY A 7 -46.56 -17.77 65.25
C GLY A 7 -45.82 -16.99 64.14
N SER A 8 -45.38 -17.65 63.05
CA SER A 8 -45.04 -17.08 61.71
C SER A 8 -44.50 -18.20 60.79
N ALA A 9 -45.26 -18.67 59.80
CA ALA A 9 -45.35 -18.16 58.42
C ALA A 9 -44.26 -18.75 57.50
N PHE A 10 -44.63 -19.81 56.77
CA PHE A 10 -43.89 -20.37 55.64
C PHE A 10 -43.94 -19.41 54.46
N LEU A 11 -42.79 -18.89 54.03
CA LEU A 11 -42.61 -18.28 52.71
C LEU A 11 -41.97 -19.33 51.79
N ALA A 12 -42.75 -19.84 50.84
CA ALA A 12 -42.25 -20.62 49.72
C ALA A 12 -41.65 -19.68 48.69
N ALA A 13 -40.32 -19.62 48.63
CA ALA A 13 -39.60 -18.97 47.54
C ALA A 13 -39.42 -19.97 46.39
N LEU A 14 -40.22 -19.81 45.33
CA LEU A 14 -40.02 -20.47 44.04
C LEU A 14 -38.79 -19.86 43.37
N GLY A 15 -37.65 -20.55 43.45
CA GLY A 15 -36.47 -20.23 42.67
C GLY A 15 -36.69 -20.62 41.20
N LEU A 16 -36.93 -19.63 40.34
CA LEU A 16 -36.83 -19.80 38.88
C LEU A 16 -35.34 -19.90 38.51
N THR A 17 -34.83 -21.12 38.37
CA THR A 17 -33.53 -21.33 37.74
C THR A 17 -33.69 -21.10 36.23
N THR A 18 -33.32 -19.92 35.75
CA THR A 18 -33.10 -19.70 34.33
C THR A 18 -31.88 -20.51 33.91
N GLY A 19 -32.10 -21.70 33.38
CA GLY A 19 -31.06 -22.45 32.71
C GLY A 19 -30.63 -21.70 31.46
N SER A 20 -29.47 -21.06 31.50
CA SER A 20 -28.83 -20.50 30.31
C SER A 20 -28.42 -21.66 29.39
N LEU A 21 -29.26 -22.01 28.43
CA LEU A 21 -28.87 -22.80 27.28
C LEU A 21 -27.92 -21.92 26.46
N ALA A 22 -26.61 -22.09 26.65
CA ALA A 22 -25.64 -21.57 25.69
C ALA A 22 -25.94 -22.22 24.34
N PRO A 23 -26.19 -21.45 23.26
CA PRO A 23 -26.37 -22.04 21.95
C PRO A 23 -25.06 -22.73 21.57
N LEU A 24 -25.14 -24.05 21.33
CA LEU A 24 -24.07 -24.77 20.65
C LEU A 24 -23.91 -24.12 19.28
N ALA A 25 -22.82 -23.37 19.10
CA ALA A 25 -22.45 -22.81 17.81
C ALA A 25 -22.13 -23.98 16.86
N ILE A 26 -23.11 -24.33 16.03
CA ILE A 26 -22.92 -25.25 14.92
C ILE A 26 -22.00 -24.51 13.94
N HIS A 27 -20.73 -24.89 13.91
CA HIS A 27 -19.75 -24.38 12.95
C HIS A 27 -20.09 -24.95 11.57
N SER A 28 -21.02 -24.31 10.87
CA SER A 28 -21.21 -24.58 9.46
C SER A 28 -19.96 -24.12 8.72
N PRO A 29 -19.36 -24.94 7.83
CA PRO A 29 -18.24 -24.47 7.04
C PRO A 29 -18.72 -23.30 6.18
N ALA A 30 -18.17 -22.12 6.41
CA ALA A 30 -18.36 -20.98 5.53
C ALA A 30 -17.94 -21.41 4.11
N LEU A 31 -18.78 -21.12 3.10
CA LEU A 31 -18.38 -21.28 1.71
C LEU A 31 -17.03 -20.55 1.52
N ALA A 32 -16.06 -21.20 0.91
CA ALA A 32 -14.74 -20.63 0.66
C ALA A 32 -14.90 -19.44 -0.31
N ARG A 33 -15.11 -18.24 0.24
CA ARG A 33 -15.24 -17.02 -0.53
C ARG A 33 -13.86 -16.66 -1.08
N THR A 34 -13.78 -16.51 -2.40
CA THR A 34 -12.52 -16.28 -3.12
C THR A 34 -12.33 -14.83 -3.55
N THR A 35 -13.31 -13.97 -3.29
CA THR A 35 -13.31 -12.53 -3.58
C THR A 35 -13.78 -11.76 -2.33
N PHE A 36 -13.19 -10.59 -2.10
CA PHE A 36 -13.48 -9.76 -0.93
C PHE A 36 -13.81 -8.33 -1.36
N GLU A 37 -14.70 -7.66 -0.65
CA GLU A 37 -15.16 -6.32 -1.02
C GLU A 37 -14.10 -5.25 -0.72
N ASP A 38 -13.35 -5.44 0.37
CA ASP A 38 -12.32 -4.54 0.87
C ASP A 38 -10.95 -4.68 0.18
N VAL A 39 -10.84 -5.54 -0.84
CA VAL A 39 -9.62 -5.70 -1.65
C VAL A 39 -9.80 -5.21 -3.09
N GLN A 40 -10.98 -4.74 -3.48
CA GLN A 40 -11.20 -4.26 -4.85
C GLN A 40 -10.34 -3.02 -5.13
N GLY A 41 -9.50 -3.09 -6.17
CA GLY A 41 -8.53 -2.04 -6.52
C GLY A 41 -7.30 -2.00 -5.60
N HIS A 42 -7.17 -2.93 -4.65
CA HIS A 42 -6.01 -3.02 -3.76
C HIS A 42 -4.81 -3.64 -4.50
N TRP A 43 -3.59 -3.15 -4.24
CA TRP A 43 -2.37 -3.61 -4.93
C TRP A 43 -2.10 -5.12 -4.80
N ALA A 44 -2.56 -5.73 -3.71
CA ALA A 44 -2.43 -7.15 -3.42
C ALA A 44 -3.63 -8.01 -3.86
N GLN A 45 -4.68 -7.42 -4.48
CA GLN A 45 -5.95 -8.09 -4.78
C GLN A 45 -5.75 -9.45 -5.45
N LEU A 46 -5.03 -9.48 -6.57
CA LEU A 46 -4.84 -10.70 -7.36
C LEU A 46 -4.12 -11.81 -6.56
N CYS A 47 -3.19 -11.45 -5.68
CA CYS A 47 -2.52 -12.41 -4.81
C CYS A 47 -3.48 -12.97 -3.77
N ILE A 48 -4.22 -12.09 -3.10
CA ILE A 48 -5.18 -12.46 -2.05
C ILE A 48 -6.24 -13.42 -2.61
N GLU A 49 -6.86 -13.07 -3.74
CA GLU A 49 -7.89 -13.88 -4.38
C GLU A 49 -7.33 -15.23 -4.84
N ARG A 50 -6.13 -15.25 -5.42
CA ARG A 50 -5.48 -16.50 -5.85
C ARG A 50 -5.13 -17.42 -4.68
N LEU A 51 -4.60 -16.88 -3.60
CA LEU A 51 -4.32 -17.66 -2.38
C LEU A 51 -5.61 -18.16 -1.74
N ALA A 52 -6.69 -17.37 -1.76
CA ALA A 52 -8.00 -17.78 -1.27
C ALA A 52 -8.60 -18.92 -2.11
N GLN A 53 -8.48 -18.86 -3.44
CA GLN A 53 -8.87 -19.97 -4.35
C GLN A 53 -8.10 -21.25 -4.07
N GLN A 54 -6.84 -21.15 -3.65
CA GLN A 54 -6.01 -22.29 -3.26
C GLN A 54 -6.26 -22.75 -1.82
N GLY A 55 -7.14 -22.07 -1.07
CA GLY A 55 -7.42 -22.34 0.33
C GLY A 55 -6.27 -21.98 1.28
N VAL A 56 -5.26 -21.22 0.81
CA VAL A 56 -4.07 -20.82 1.57
C VAL A 56 -4.36 -19.71 2.57
N VAL A 57 -5.23 -18.77 2.18
CA VAL A 57 -5.73 -17.71 3.06
C VAL A 57 -7.25 -17.74 3.10
N THR A 58 -7.81 -17.24 4.19
CA THR A 58 -9.26 -17.09 4.36
C THR A 58 -9.59 -15.68 4.81
N GLY A 59 -10.71 -15.14 4.33
CA GLY A 59 -11.29 -13.91 4.88
C GLY A 59 -12.10 -14.15 6.14
N TYR A 60 -12.78 -13.10 6.58
CA TYR A 60 -13.65 -13.06 7.74
C TYR A 60 -15.11 -13.37 7.37
N LEU A 61 -15.91 -13.71 8.38
CA LEU A 61 -17.33 -14.05 8.20
C LEU A 61 -18.17 -12.89 7.64
N ASP A 62 -17.72 -11.65 7.83
CA ASP A 62 -18.33 -10.43 7.30
C ASP A 62 -18.05 -10.21 5.80
N GLY A 63 -17.29 -11.11 5.15
CA GLY A 63 -16.96 -11.01 3.73
C GLY A 63 -15.71 -10.19 3.42
N THR A 64 -15.02 -9.68 4.44
CA THR A 64 -13.78 -8.91 4.30
C THR A 64 -12.53 -9.79 4.35
N PHE A 65 -11.42 -9.32 3.79
CA PHE A 65 -10.10 -9.93 3.99
C PHE A 65 -9.27 -9.21 5.07
N ARG A 66 -9.55 -7.93 5.28
CA ARG A 66 -8.82 -6.95 6.11
C ARG A 66 -7.36 -6.84 5.70
N PRO A 67 -7.05 -6.37 4.47
CA PRO A 67 -5.69 -6.38 3.92
C PRO A 67 -4.67 -5.63 4.78
N ASN A 68 -5.11 -4.55 5.45
CA ASN A 68 -4.26 -3.71 6.29
C ASN A 68 -4.18 -4.15 7.75
N ALA A 69 -4.92 -5.19 8.17
CA ALA A 69 -4.80 -5.71 9.52
C ALA A 69 -3.46 -6.43 9.68
N LEU A 70 -2.85 -6.29 10.86
CA LEU A 70 -1.60 -6.97 11.21
C LEU A 70 -1.83 -8.48 11.29
N MET A 71 -0.83 -9.26 10.88
CA MET A 71 -0.86 -10.72 11.00
C MET A 71 -0.06 -11.18 12.21
N SER A 72 -0.66 -12.04 13.04
CA SER A 72 0.04 -12.71 14.14
C SER A 72 0.94 -13.84 13.62
N ARG A 73 1.95 -14.21 14.41
CA ARG A 73 2.87 -15.32 14.10
C ARG A 73 2.14 -16.67 13.94
N GLY A 74 1.09 -16.90 14.73
CA GLY A 74 0.26 -18.11 14.66
C GLY A 74 -0.60 -18.19 13.40
N GLU A 75 -1.17 -17.06 12.97
CA GLU A 75 -1.89 -16.99 11.68
C GLU A 75 -0.93 -17.24 10.52
N PHE A 76 0.25 -16.63 10.54
CA PHE A 76 1.27 -16.86 9.52
C PHE A 76 1.71 -18.33 9.43
N ALA A 77 1.87 -19.01 10.56
CA ALA A 77 2.15 -20.44 10.58
C ALA A 77 1.07 -21.26 9.85
N THR A 78 -0.20 -20.86 9.99
CA THR A 78 -1.32 -21.49 9.28
C THR A 78 -1.24 -21.25 7.78
N VAL A 79 -0.93 -20.02 7.36
CA VAL A 79 -0.74 -19.66 5.94
C VAL A 79 0.39 -20.48 5.32
N VAL A 80 1.55 -20.55 5.97
CA VAL A 80 2.71 -21.29 5.46
C VAL A 80 2.46 -22.79 5.41
N ALA A 81 1.90 -23.37 6.47
CA ALA A 81 1.58 -24.80 6.51
C ALA A 81 0.60 -25.21 5.40
N GLN A 82 -0.34 -24.32 5.05
CA GLN A 82 -1.30 -24.56 3.98
C GLN A 82 -0.69 -24.30 2.58
N ALA A 83 0.11 -23.25 2.43
CA ALA A 83 0.79 -22.92 1.18
C ALA A 83 1.79 -24.00 0.74
N PHE A 84 2.53 -24.55 1.69
CA PHE A 84 3.62 -25.49 1.46
C PHE A 84 3.35 -26.85 2.11
N PHE A 85 2.10 -27.31 2.10
CA PHE A 85 1.67 -28.55 2.74
C PHE A 85 2.41 -29.81 2.23
N SER A 86 2.97 -29.75 1.02
CA SER A 86 3.73 -30.82 0.38
C SER A 86 5.25 -30.70 0.56
N ALA A 87 5.75 -29.70 1.30
CA ALA A 87 7.17 -29.55 1.55
C ALA A 87 7.70 -30.73 2.40
N PRO A 88 8.91 -31.24 2.10
CA PRO A 88 9.49 -32.33 2.86
C PRO A 88 9.85 -31.89 4.28
N ALA A 89 9.73 -32.81 5.24
CA ALA A 89 10.21 -32.57 6.59
C ALA A 89 11.75 -32.58 6.61
N VAL A 90 12.34 -31.53 7.18
CA VAL A 90 13.79 -31.32 7.33
C VAL A 90 14.21 -31.08 8.80
N GLY A 91 13.25 -30.92 9.71
CA GLY A 91 13.48 -30.62 11.13
C GLY A 91 12.87 -31.65 12.10
N ASN A 92 13.19 -31.50 13.39
CA ASN A 92 12.71 -32.37 14.46
C ASN A 92 11.34 -31.91 15.01
N ASP A 93 10.52 -32.87 15.47
CA ASP A 93 9.16 -32.65 15.99
C ASP A 93 9.12 -32.19 17.47
N VAL A 94 9.93 -31.18 17.83
CA VAL A 94 9.92 -30.64 19.18
C VAL A 94 8.86 -29.54 19.30
N PRO A 95 7.87 -29.65 20.19
CA PRO A 95 6.86 -28.60 20.38
C PRO A 95 7.44 -27.37 21.10
N PHE A 96 6.80 -26.22 20.94
CA PHE A 96 7.08 -25.01 21.73
C PHE A 96 6.25 -25.02 23.02
N PHE A 97 6.80 -24.45 24.10
CA PHE A 97 6.15 -24.49 25.41
C PHE A 97 4.84 -23.70 25.47
N ASP A 98 4.74 -22.64 24.69
CA ASP A 98 3.63 -21.69 24.64
C ASP A 98 2.63 -21.98 23.52
N VAL A 99 2.75 -23.12 22.82
CA VAL A 99 1.87 -23.49 21.71
C VAL A 99 1.10 -24.78 22.01
N PRO A 100 -0.22 -24.72 22.24
CA PRO A 100 -1.05 -25.91 22.44
C PRO A 100 -1.08 -26.83 21.20
N THR A 101 -0.47 -28.01 21.29
CA THR A 101 -0.20 -28.91 20.15
C THR A 101 -1.44 -29.51 19.47
N ARG A 102 -2.59 -29.56 20.16
CA ARG A 102 -3.85 -30.15 19.66
C ARG A 102 -4.79 -29.15 18.98
N THR A 103 -4.38 -27.88 18.88
CA THR A 103 -5.16 -26.85 18.18
C THR A 103 -4.81 -26.83 16.69
N ARG A 104 -5.64 -26.18 15.87
CA ARG A 104 -5.33 -25.94 14.45
C ARG A 104 -4.01 -25.16 14.32
N THR A 105 -3.84 -24.08 15.08
CA THR A 105 -2.62 -23.28 15.12
C THR A 105 -1.41 -24.10 15.56
N GLY A 106 -1.54 -24.91 16.61
CA GLY A 106 -0.43 -25.77 17.06
C GLY A 106 -0.02 -26.84 16.06
N THR A 107 -0.97 -27.37 15.28
CA THR A 107 -0.66 -28.28 14.18
C THR A 107 0.07 -27.55 13.06
N ALA A 108 -0.40 -26.36 12.67
CA ALA A 108 0.25 -25.55 11.65
C ALA A 108 1.69 -25.14 12.05
N VAL A 109 1.90 -24.67 13.28
CA VAL A 109 3.22 -24.31 13.82
C VAL A 109 4.17 -25.50 13.75
N ARG A 110 3.71 -26.69 14.14
CA ARG A 110 4.49 -27.92 14.06
C ARG A 110 4.85 -28.27 12.62
N THR A 111 3.87 -28.27 11.70
CA THR A 111 4.12 -28.55 10.28
C THR A 111 5.14 -27.59 9.70
N ALA A 112 4.95 -26.28 9.90
CA ALA A 112 5.86 -25.25 9.38
C ALA A 112 7.26 -25.32 10.01
N ARG A 113 7.40 -25.79 11.26
CA ARG A 113 8.71 -26.08 11.87
C ARG A 113 9.37 -27.29 11.24
N GLN A 114 8.62 -28.39 11.06
CA GLN A 114 9.14 -29.62 10.47
C GLN A 114 9.62 -29.40 9.04
N THR A 115 8.95 -28.53 8.28
CA THR A 115 9.33 -28.18 6.90
C THR A 115 10.38 -27.06 6.81
N GLY A 116 10.92 -26.60 7.95
CA GLY A 116 12.01 -25.62 7.98
C GLY A 116 11.61 -24.17 7.73
N PHE A 117 10.32 -23.89 7.55
CA PHE A 117 9.83 -22.52 7.39
C PHE A 117 9.84 -21.74 8.69
N LEU A 118 9.59 -22.37 9.83
CA LEU A 118 9.52 -21.66 11.12
C LEU A 118 10.55 -22.15 12.13
N ALA A 119 11.09 -21.17 12.86
CA ALA A 119 11.85 -21.37 14.09
C ALA A 119 11.20 -20.56 15.22
N GLY A 120 11.42 -21.02 16.45
CA GLY A 120 11.04 -20.26 17.65
C GLY A 120 12.20 -19.42 18.16
N PHE A 121 11.92 -18.70 19.24
CA PHE A 121 12.91 -17.88 19.91
C PHE A 121 13.82 -18.73 20.81
N PRO A 122 15.01 -18.22 21.17
CA PRO A 122 15.77 -18.75 22.29
C PRO A 122 14.85 -18.90 23.50
N SER A 123 14.97 -19.99 24.26
CA SER A 123 14.06 -20.48 25.33
C SER A 123 12.92 -21.43 24.91
N GLY A 124 12.75 -21.72 23.61
CA GLY A 124 11.77 -22.73 23.18
C GLY A 124 10.33 -22.24 23.15
N VAL A 125 10.14 -20.93 23.01
CA VAL A 125 8.84 -20.26 22.83
C VAL A 125 8.64 -19.82 21.38
N PHE A 126 7.39 -19.70 20.95
CA PHE A 126 7.01 -19.29 19.60
C PHE A 126 6.32 -17.93 19.53
N GLN A 127 5.59 -17.54 20.58
CA GLN A 127 4.78 -16.34 20.70
C GLN A 127 3.71 -16.24 19.59
N PRO A 128 2.70 -17.11 19.58
CA PRO A 128 1.74 -17.21 18.47
C PRO A 128 0.85 -15.96 18.30
N ASP A 129 0.58 -15.23 19.38
CA ASP A 129 -0.33 -14.07 19.35
C ASP A 129 0.39 -12.74 19.05
N GLU A 130 1.73 -12.75 19.08
CA GLU A 130 2.53 -11.55 18.79
C GLU A 130 2.49 -11.21 17.28
N PRO A 131 2.52 -9.92 16.92
CA PRO A 131 2.63 -9.51 15.52
C PRO A 131 3.88 -10.07 14.84
N LEU A 132 3.72 -10.59 13.64
CA LEU A 132 4.82 -10.99 12.78
C LEU A 132 5.45 -9.76 12.14
N THR A 133 6.78 -9.63 12.16
CA THR A 133 7.44 -8.55 11.39
C THR A 133 7.67 -8.94 9.94
N ARG A 134 7.79 -7.94 9.05
CA ARG A 134 8.07 -8.16 7.62
C ARG A 134 9.33 -9.01 7.40
N VAL A 135 10.41 -8.72 8.12
CA VAL A 135 11.66 -9.50 8.00
C VAL A 135 11.50 -10.95 8.47
N GLN A 136 10.70 -11.21 9.51
CA GLN A 136 10.45 -12.57 10.00
C GLN A 136 9.69 -13.40 8.97
N ALA A 137 8.71 -12.81 8.28
CA ALA A 137 7.99 -13.48 7.20
C ALA A 137 8.94 -13.88 6.05
N ILE A 138 9.82 -12.95 5.64
CA ILE A 138 10.76 -13.19 4.54
C ILE A 138 11.79 -14.25 4.91
N VAL A 139 12.43 -14.14 6.09
CA VAL A 139 13.39 -15.14 6.59
C VAL A 139 12.76 -16.52 6.66
N SER A 140 11.51 -16.61 7.13
CA SER A 140 10.76 -17.86 7.18
C SER A 140 10.60 -18.51 5.81
N LEU A 141 10.17 -17.74 4.81
CA LEU A 141 9.99 -18.25 3.44
C LEU A 141 11.34 -18.63 2.80
N THR A 142 12.37 -17.81 2.97
CA THR A 142 13.72 -18.09 2.45
C THR A 142 14.28 -19.40 3.02
N ASN A 143 14.16 -19.61 4.33
CA ASN A 143 14.65 -20.82 4.99
C ASN A 143 13.88 -22.07 4.54
N GLY A 144 12.55 -22.00 4.52
CA GLY A 144 11.72 -23.13 4.11
C GLY A 144 11.88 -23.51 2.63
N LEU A 145 12.17 -22.53 1.78
CA LEU A 145 12.51 -22.74 0.37
C LEU A 145 13.99 -23.09 0.15
N ASN A 146 14.80 -23.14 1.22
CA ASN A 146 16.24 -23.40 1.19
C ASN A 146 16.99 -22.51 0.19
N LEU A 147 16.68 -21.21 0.21
CA LEU A 147 17.33 -20.23 -0.68
C LEU A 147 18.63 -19.74 -0.04
N ALA A 148 19.66 -19.60 -0.87
CA ALA A 148 20.94 -19.03 -0.48
C ALA A 148 21.35 -17.93 -1.48
N PRO A 149 22.09 -16.89 -1.03
CA PRO A 149 22.69 -15.91 -1.92
C PRO A 149 23.59 -16.54 -2.97
N THR A 150 23.51 -16.08 -4.21
CA THR A 150 24.33 -16.61 -5.31
C THR A 150 24.95 -15.55 -6.20
N ASN A 151 24.34 -14.36 -6.30
CA ASN A 151 24.64 -13.36 -7.32
C ASN A 151 25.06 -11.99 -6.76
N PHE A 152 24.61 -11.58 -5.56
CA PHE A 152 25.06 -10.32 -4.95
C PHE A 152 25.37 -10.45 -3.45
N ALA A 153 26.25 -9.57 -2.95
CA ALA A 153 26.76 -9.62 -1.59
C ALA A 153 25.92 -8.80 -0.60
N VAL A 154 25.98 -9.17 0.68
CA VAL A 154 25.35 -8.41 1.79
C VAL A 154 25.78 -6.95 1.81
N SER A 155 27.03 -6.65 1.47
CA SER A 155 27.56 -5.27 1.39
C SER A 155 26.87 -4.41 0.32
N GLU A 156 26.17 -5.02 -0.63
CA GLU A 156 25.49 -4.35 -1.74
C GLU A 156 23.99 -4.11 -1.44
N LEU A 157 23.49 -4.50 -0.27
CA LEU A 157 22.08 -4.28 0.09
C LEU A 157 21.67 -2.81 0.04
N GLY A 158 22.58 -1.86 0.33
CA GLY A 158 22.33 -0.42 0.21
C GLY A 158 22.11 0.07 -1.23
N LEU A 159 22.47 -0.73 -2.24
CA LEU A 159 22.15 -0.43 -3.64
C LEU A 159 20.68 -0.74 -3.96
N VAL A 160 20.04 -1.60 -3.15
CA VAL A 160 18.67 -2.07 -3.33
C VAL A 160 17.72 -1.36 -2.37
N TYR A 161 18.06 -1.34 -1.08
CA TYR A 161 17.21 -0.86 0.00
C TYR A 161 17.78 0.42 0.62
N ASP A 162 16.95 1.45 0.74
CA ASP A 162 17.33 2.72 1.37
C ASP A 162 17.43 2.57 2.90
N ASP A 163 16.64 1.67 3.49
CA ASP A 163 16.66 1.30 4.90
C ASP A 163 17.48 0.02 5.19
N ALA A 164 18.46 -0.31 4.32
CA ALA A 164 19.30 -1.52 4.47
C ALA A 164 19.97 -1.63 5.86
N LYS A 165 20.29 -0.49 6.50
CA LYS A 165 20.89 -0.44 7.84
C LYS A 165 19.96 -0.91 8.95
N SER A 166 18.65 -0.92 8.72
CA SER A 166 17.64 -1.37 9.68
C SER A 166 17.42 -2.89 9.63
N ILE A 167 18.04 -3.60 8.66
CA ILE A 167 17.94 -5.05 8.53
C ILE A 167 18.76 -5.72 9.64
N PRO A 168 18.15 -6.57 10.47
CA PRO A 168 18.89 -7.30 11.50
C PRO A 168 19.95 -8.24 10.91
N ASP A 169 21.10 -8.38 11.58
CA ASP A 169 22.23 -9.19 11.11
C ASP A 169 21.85 -10.63 10.74
N TYR A 170 20.97 -11.26 11.53
CA TYR A 170 20.51 -12.62 11.28
C TYR A 170 19.74 -12.79 9.96
N ALA A 171 19.20 -11.70 9.41
CA ALA A 171 18.36 -11.72 8.23
C ALA A 171 19.11 -11.37 6.94
N LEU A 172 20.34 -10.85 7.02
CA LEU A 172 21.06 -10.28 5.86
C LEU A 172 21.16 -11.26 4.68
N ASN A 173 21.65 -12.47 4.91
CA ASN A 173 21.72 -13.51 3.86
C ASN A 173 20.35 -13.91 3.33
N SER A 174 19.33 -13.91 4.20
CA SER A 174 17.98 -14.26 3.78
C SER A 174 17.35 -13.21 2.88
N ILE A 175 17.58 -11.93 3.18
CA ILE A 175 17.12 -10.82 2.36
C ILE A 175 17.81 -10.81 1.00
N VAL A 176 19.13 -11.05 0.96
CA VAL A 176 19.85 -11.18 -0.30
C VAL A 176 19.25 -12.30 -1.17
N ALA A 177 19.14 -13.51 -0.63
CA ALA A 177 18.59 -14.66 -1.36
C ALA A 177 17.14 -14.43 -1.82
N ALA A 178 16.29 -13.84 -0.97
CA ALA A 178 14.92 -13.50 -1.30
C ALA A 178 14.84 -12.45 -2.42
N THR A 179 15.72 -11.45 -2.41
CA THR A 179 15.80 -10.42 -3.45
C THR A 179 16.20 -11.04 -4.79
N GLU A 180 17.22 -11.91 -4.82
CA GLU A 180 17.66 -12.59 -6.04
C GLU A 180 16.56 -13.43 -6.70
N ARG A 181 15.65 -13.97 -5.88
CA ARG A 181 14.52 -14.79 -6.33
C ARG A 181 13.25 -13.99 -6.61
N GLY A 182 13.28 -12.66 -6.50
CA GLY A 182 12.09 -11.81 -6.68
C GLY A 182 10.98 -12.09 -5.68
N LEU A 183 11.32 -12.55 -4.47
CA LEU A 183 10.35 -12.88 -3.42
C LEU A 183 9.82 -11.62 -2.72
N ILE A 184 10.67 -10.61 -2.58
CA ILE A 184 10.37 -9.41 -1.80
C ILE A 184 9.46 -8.48 -2.58
N VAL A 185 8.38 -8.06 -1.92
CA VAL A 185 7.40 -7.09 -2.43
C VAL A 185 7.35 -5.88 -1.51
N ASN A 186 7.62 -4.71 -2.08
CA ASN A 186 7.62 -3.45 -1.36
C ASN A 186 6.60 -2.51 -2.02
N TYR A 187 5.62 -2.09 -1.23
CA TYR A 187 4.55 -1.18 -1.64
C TYR A 187 4.39 -0.08 -0.57
N PRO A 188 4.17 1.18 -0.98
CA PRO A 188 4.26 1.69 -2.35
C PRO A 188 5.72 1.91 -2.79
N GLU A 189 6.66 1.96 -1.84
CA GLU A 189 8.05 2.34 -2.09
C GLU A 189 8.96 1.12 -2.26
N ILE A 190 9.28 0.77 -3.51
CA ILE A 190 10.03 -0.46 -3.84
C ILE A 190 11.38 -0.59 -3.10
N ARG A 191 12.02 0.53 -2.71
CA ARG A 191 13.33 0.56 -2.05
C ARG A 191 13.27 0.56 -0.51
N PHE A 192 12.09 0.59 0.11
CA PHE A 192 11.96 0.51 1.57
C PHE A 192 11.45 -0.87 1.99
N LEU A 193 12.32 -1.63 2.66
CA LEU A 193 11.96 -2.96 3.16
C LEU A 193 11.10 -2.90 4.43
N GLN A 194 11.30 -1.90 5.27
CA GLN A 194 10.69 -1.73 6.59
C GLN A 194 10.79 -3.01 7.45
N PRO A 195 12.00 -3.56 7.67
CA PRO A 195 12.19 -4.93 8.14
C PRO A 195 11.58 -5.19 9.51
N ASN A 196 11.56 -4.19 10.39
CA ASN A 196 11.12 -4.31 11.77
C ASN A 196 9.66 -3.93 12.00
N GLN A 197 8.94 -3.49 10.95
CA GLN A 197 7.52 -3.19 11.07
C GLN A 197 6.69 -4.47 11.11
N PRO A 198 5.59 -4.49 11.90
CA PRO A 198 4.57 -5.54 11.80
C PRO A 198 4.05 -5.67 10.37
N ALA A 199 3.97 -6.90 9.87
CA ALA A 199 3.46 -7.19 8.55
C ALA A 199 1.93 -7.23 8.55
N THR A 200 1.35 -6.58 7.55
CA THR A 200 -0.08 -6.67 7.23
C THR A 200 -0.41 -7.99 6.52
N ARG A 201 -1.69 -8.34 6.53
CA ARG A 201 -2.20 -9.52 5.81
C ARG A 201 -1.95 -9.45 4.31
N ALA A 202 -2.02 -8.26 3.70
CA ALA A 202 -1.74 -8.08 2.28
C ALA A 202 -0.26 -8.33 1.93
N GLU A 203 0.67 -7.85 2.76
CA GLU A 203 2.10 -8.04 2.55
C GLU A 203 2.50 -9.51 2.66
N VAL A 204 2.00 -10.20 3.69
CA VAL A 204 2.22 -11.65 3.83
C VAL A 204 1.65 -12.41 2.64
N ALA A 205 0.42 -12.08 2.20
CA ALA A 205 -0.18 -12.68 1.02
C ALA A 205 0.69 -12.46 -0.22
N ALA A 206 1.26 -11.27 -0.40
CA ALA A 206 2.16 -10.98 -1.52
C ALA A 206 3.45 -11.80 -1.46
N PHE A 207 4.11 -11.89 -0.30
CA PHE A 207 5.35 -12.68 -0.13
C PHE A 207 5.11 -14.17 -0.41
N VAL A 208 4.05 -14.74 0.15
CA VAL A 208 3.68 -16.15 -0.06
C VAL A 208 3.32 -16.38 -1.52
N CYS A 209 2.63 -15.44 -2.15
CA CYS A 209 2.28 -15.57 -3.55
C CYS A 209 3.51 -15.52 -4.47
N GLN A 210 4.51 -14.68 -4.18
CA GLN A 210 5.79 -14.70 -4.91
C GLN A 210 6.54 -16.02 -4.70
N ALA A 211 6.61 -16.46 -3.45
CA ALA A 211 7.23 -17.72 -3.08
C ALA A 211 6.63 -18.91 -3.86
N LEU A 212 5.30 -18.94 -4.03
CA LEU A 212 4.62 -19.95 -4.84
C LEU A 212 4.80 -19.74 -6.35
N ALA A 213 4.85 -18.49 -6.84
CA ALA A 213 5.04 -18.18 -8.27
C ALA A 213 6.41 -18.63 -8.80
N SER A 214 7.45 -18.60 -7.95
CA SER A 214 8.81 -19.04 -8.27
C SER A 214 8.93 -20.49 -8.78
N SER A 215 7.87 -21.31 -8.60
CA SER A 215 7.72 -22.66 -9.16
C SER A 215 7.25 -22.72 -10.63
N GLY A 216 7.48 -21.66 -11.42
CA GLY A 216 7.21 -21.65 -12.87
C GLY A 216 5.84 -21.10 -13.29
N LYS A 217 5.17 -20.28 -12.47
CA LYS A 217 3.92 -19.58 -12.84
C LYS A 217 4.11 -18.07 -12.80
N ALA A 218 3.43 -17.33 -13.67
CA ALA A 218 3.48 -15.87 -13.71
C ALA A 218 3.10 -15.25 -12.34
N SER A 219 3.91 -14.29 -11.91
CA SER A 219 3.75 -13.53 -10.68
C SER A 219 2.50 -12.64 -10.75
N PRO A 220 1.56 -12.73 -9.77
CA PRO A 220 0.34 -11.92 -9.78
C PRO A 220 0.47 -10.58 -9.04
N VAL A 221 1.68 -10.17 -8.62
CA VAL A 221 1.95 -8.79 -8.17
C VAL A 221 2.45 -7.97 -9.35
N ALA A 222 2.06 -6.70 -9.43
CA ALA A 222 2.62 -5.76 -10.38
C ALA A 222 4.16 -5.70 -10.23
N GLN A 223 4.89 -5.85 -11.35
CA GLN A 223 6.36 -5.92 -11.36
C GLN A 223 7.04 -4.70 -10.74
N GLN A 224 6.35 -3.55 -10.73
CA GLN A 224 6.83 -2.32 -10.10
C GLN A 224 6.97 -2.39 -8.56
N TYR A 225 6.40 -3.41 -7.92
CA TYR A 225 6.52 -3.64 -6.47
C TYR A 225 7.42 -4.84 -6.14
N VAL A 226 7.84 -5.62 -7.14
CA VAL A 226 8.71 -6.78 -6.94
C VAL A 226 10.16 -6.32 -6.99
N VAL A 227 10.87 -6.52 -5.88
CA VAL A 227 12.25 -6.05 -5.73
C VAL A 227 13.19 -6.94 -6.55
N ALA A 228 13.99 -6.31 -7.42
CA ALA A 228 15.03 -6.93 -8.20
C ALA A 228 16.43 -6.79 -7.54
N PRO A 229 17.36 -7.73 -7.79
CA PRO A 229 18.75 -7.62 -7.33
C PRO A 229 19.48 -6.43 -7.98
N PRO A 230 20.67 -6.05 -7.46
CA PRO A 230 21.54 -5.09 -8.13
C PRO A 230 21.75 -5.44 -9.60
N SER A 231 21.73 -4.42 -10.47
CA SER A 231 21.92 -4.59 -11.90
C SER A 231 23.03 -3.67 -12.39
N SER A 232 23.90 -4.18 -13.26
CA SER A 232 24.92 -3.38 -13.92
C SER A 232 24.28 -2.31 -14.81
N GLY A 233 24.95 -1.15 -14.91
CA GLY A 233 24.53 0.01 -15.69
C GLY A 233 24.43 -0.27 -17.18
N GLY A 234 23.33 -0.90 -17.61
CA GLY A 234 23.03 -1.16 -19.02
C GLY A 234 22.22 -0.02 -19.63
N ILE A 235 22.46 0.25 -20.92
CA ILE A 235 21.57 1.12 -21.69
C ILE A 235 20.28 0.34 -21.97
N GLN A 236 19.17 0.88 -21.49
CA GLN A 236 17.84 0.39 -21.73
C GLN A 236 17.09 1.34 -22.66
N THR A 237 16.10 0.81 -23.36
CA THR A 237 15.26 1.57 -24.27
C THR A 237 13.82 1.13 -24.12
N ASN A 238 12.93 2.07 -23.80
CA ASN A 238 11.48 1.88 -23.82
C ASN A 238 10.92 2.58 -25.06
N VAL A 239 10.05 1.91 -25.80
CA VAL A 239 9.42 2.45 -27.01
C VAL A 239 7.90 2.37 -26.83
N GLN A 240 7.24 3.50 -27.05
CA GLN A 240 5.79 3.61 -27.13
C GLN A 240 5.42 4.04 -28.54
N THR A 241 4.31 3.53 -29.07
CA THR A 241 3.81 3.87 -30.40
C THR A 241 2.33 4.16 -30.28
N SER A 242 1.88 5.25 -30.92
CA SER A 242 0.48 5.64 -30.90
C SER A 242 -0.40 4.58 -31.56
N PRO A 243 -1.70 4.49 -31.23
CA PRO A 243 -2.60 3.48 -31.80
C PRO A 243 -2.65 3.49 -33.34
N ASN A 244 -2.49 4.67 -33.96
CA ASN A 244 -2.45 4.82 -35.41
C ASN A 244 -1.06 4.58 -36.03
N GLY A 245 -0.04 4.28 -35.22
CA GLY A 245 1.33 4.02 -35.67
C GLY A 245 2.13 5.24 -36.10
N GLN A 246 1.55 6.45 -36.07
CA GLN A 246 2.17 7.64 -36.64
C GLN A 246 3.21 8.27 -35.73
N VAL A 247 3.02 8.20 -34.41
CA VAL A 247 3.93 8.77 -33.41
C VAL A 247 4.62 7.63 -32.69
N ARG A 248 5.96 7.67 -32.69
CA ARG A 248 6.82 6.71 -32.01
C ARG A 248 7.72 7.46 -31.04
N ALA A 249 7.51 7.23 -29.74
CA ALA A 249 8.31 7.82 -28.69
C ALA A 249 9.27 6.78 -28.10
N GLN A 250 10.51 7.18 -27.87
CA GLN A 250 11.56 6.35 -27.33
C GLN A 250 12.19 7.05 -26.12
N LEU A 251 12.33 6.32 -25.02
CA LEU A 251 13.08 6.75 -23.85
C LEU A 251 14.27 5.82 -23.66
N THR A 252 15.47 6.38 -23.79
CA THR A 252 16.73 5.69 -23.54
C THR A 252 17.31 6.15 -22.22
N TYR A 253 17.83 5.23 -21.42
CA TYR A 253 18.43 5.53 -20.12
C TYR A 253 19.46 4.48 -19.75
N GLN A 254 20.41 4.83 -18.89
CA GLN A 254 21.24 3.87 -18.19
C GLN A 254 20.55 3.52 -16.88
N LYS A 255 20.35 2.22 -16.62
CA LYS A 255 19.81 1.74 -15.35
C LYS A 255 20.87 0.96 -14.61
N GLU A 256 21.35 1.52 -13.51
CA GLU A 256 22.22 0.84 -12.56
C GLU A 256 21.46 0.73 -11.25
N ASN A 257 21.15 -0.50 -10.84
CA ASN A 257 20.26 -0.78 -9.72
C ASN A 257 18.88 -0.10 -9.92
N TYR A 258 18.48 0.79 -9.00
CA TYR A 258 17.25 1.59 -9.10
C TYR A 258 17.50 3.04 -9.47
N VAL A 259 18.70 3.35 -9.97
CA VAL A 259 19.06 4.68 -10.42
C VAL A 259 19.02 4.70 -11.93
N PHE A 260 18.19 5.61 -12.46
CA PHE A 260 18.12 5.90 -13.87
C PHE A 260 18.96 7.16 -14.13
N SER A 261 19.92 7.06 -15.04
CA SER A 261 20.79 8.15 -15.45
C SER A 261 20.80 8.27 -16.97
N ASN A 262 21.34 9.39 -17.48
CA ASN A 262 21.45 9.64 -18.92
C ASN A 262 20.12 9.46 -19.68
N LEU A 263 19.02 9.93 -19.07
CA LEU A 263 17.68 9.83 -19.66
C LEU A 263 17.58 10.75 -20.89
N ARG A 264 17.25 10.16 -22.04
CA ARG A 264 17.09 10.84 -23.32
C ARG A 264 15.79 10.42 -23.97
N VAL A 265 14.99 11.40 -24.36
CA VAL A 265 13.75 11.18 -25.10
C VAL A 265 13.97 11.46 -26.57
N LYS A 266 13.41 10.60 -27.42
CA LYS A 266 13.33 10.78 -28.86
C LYS A 266 11.90 10.57 -29.31
N VAL A 267 11.36 11.45 -30.14
CA VAL A 267 10.03 11.29 -30.74
C VAL A 267 10.14 11.40 -32.25
N GLU A 268 9.58 10.41 -32.93
CA GLU A 268 9.49 10.32 -34.39
C GLU A 268 8.02 10.37 -34.80
N GLN A 269 7.70 11.18 -35.81
CA GLN A 269 6.37 11.23 -36.42
C GLN A 269 6.51 11.05 -37.92
N ALA A 270 5.80 10.07 -38.49
CA ALA A 270 5.88 9.70 -39.91
C ALA A 270 7.34 9.50 -40.43
N GLY A 271 8.23 9.00 -39.57
CA GLY A 271 9.64 8.76 -39.90
C GLY A 271 10.58 9.97 -39.73
N GLN A 272 10.05 11.16 -39.41
CA GLN A 272 10.86 12.34 -39.09
C GLN A 272 11.09 12.43 -37.58
N THR A 273 12.34 12.65 -37.15
CA THR A 273 12.64 12.95 -35.74
C THR A 273 12.27 14.40 -35.42
N LEU A 274 11.35 14.58 -34.47
CA LEU A 274 10.84 15.89 -34.04
C LEU A 274 11.32 16.29 -32.64
N LEU A 275 11.74 15.32 -31.83
CA LEU A 275 12.37 15.54 -30.53
C LEU A 275 13.53 14.56 -30.39
N ASP A 276 14.69 15.03 -29.94
CA ASP A 276 15.81 14.17 -29.55
C ASP A 276 16.72 14.91 -28.56
N SER A 277 16.39 14.82 -27.28
CA SER A 277 17.04 15.62 -26.22
C SER A 277 17.19 14.84 -24.92
N PRO A 278 18.19 15.18 -24.08
CA PRO A 278 18.17 14.73 -22.68
C PRO A 278 16.89 15.22 -22.00
N LEU A 279 16.38 14.47 -21.04
CA LEU A 279 15.32 14.95 -20.17
C LEU A 279 15.85 16.07 -19.26
N PRO A 280 15.04 17.08 -18.91
CA PRO A 280 15.38 18.16 -17.98
C PRO A 280 15.38 17.67 -16.52
N VAL A 281 16.08 16.58 -16.25
CA VAL A 281 16.21 15.94 -14.94
C VAL A 281 17.68 16.00 -14.54
N GLY A 282 17.98 16.29 -13.28
CA GLY A 282 19.35 16.46 -12.77
C GLY A 282 20.18 15.18 -12.75
N GLY A 283 20.88 14.89 -11.65
CA GLY A 283 21.79 13.73 -11.49
C GLY A 283 21.14 12.32 -11.51
N GLY A 284 20.01 12.16 -12.19
CA GLY A 284 19.21 10.94 -12.31
C GLY A 284 17.93 10.95 -11.49
N VAL A 285 17.13 9.89 -11.65
CA VAL A 285 15.93 9.60 -10.86
C VAL A 285 16.08 8.25 -10.17
N SER A 286 15.49 8.09 -8.98
CA SER A 286 15.50 6.84 -8.20
C SER A 286 14.15 6.13 -8.28
N SER A 287 14.11 4.86 -7.88
CA SER A 287 12.92 4.05 -7.55
C SER A 287 11.92 3.74 -8.67
N SER A 288 11.46 4.71 -9.47
CA SER A 288 10.44 4.49 -10.52
C SER A 288 10.58 5.45 -11.71
N LEU A 289 10.30 4.92 -12.90
CA LEU A 289 10.26 5.64 -14.18
C LEU A 289 9.12 5.06 -15.01
N ALA A 290 8.04 5.83 -15.21
CA ALA A 290 6.96 5.43 -16.12
C ALA A 290 7.05 6.22 -17.42
N PHE A 291 6.68 5.57 -18.53
CA PHE A 291 6.78 6.13 -19.87
C PHE A 291 5.58 5.70 -20.69
N ARG A 292 4.68 6.63 -21.00
CA ARG A 292 3.40 6.39 -21.68
C ARG A 292 3.19 7.39 -22.81
N LEU A 293 2.49 6.96 -23.85
CA LEU A 293 2.07 7.79 -24.98
C LEU A 293 0.55 7.68 -25.09
N LEU A 294 -0.16 8.76 -24.77
CA LEU A 294 -1.61 8.77 -24.58
C LEU A 294 -2.17 10.10 -25.10
N ASP A 295 -3.37 10.08 -25.67
CA ASP A 295 -4.13 11.29 -25.94
C ASP A 295 -4.73 11.78 -24.61
N LEU A 296 -4.21 12.90 -24.08
CA LEU A 296 -4.58 13.42 -22.77
C LEU A 296 -5.61 14.55 -22.83
N ASP A 297 -5.88 15.11 -24.02
CA ASP A 297 -6.87 16.19 -24.19
C ASP A 297 -7.92 15.95 -25.29
N GLY A 298 -7.91 14.77 -25.90
CA GLY A 298 -8.93 14.31 -26.85
C GLY A 298 -8.77 14.89 -28.25
N ASP A 299 -7.60 15.44 -28.59
CA ASP A 299 -7.34 16.06 -29.90
C ASP A 299 -6.75 15.09 -30.94
N THR A 300 -6.62 13.81 -30.59
CA THR A 300 -6.03 12.71 -31.38
C THR A 300 -4.51 12.76 -31.58
N GLU A 301 -3.84 13.85 -31.19
CA GLU A 301 -2.39 13.94 -31.13
C GLU A 301 -1.93 13.48 -29.74
N PRO A 302 -1.19 12.37 -29.61
CA PRO A 302 -0.86 11.83 -28.30
C PRO A 302 0.22 12.67 -27.60
N GLU A 303 0.01 12.94 -26.31
CA GLU A 303 1.03 13.42 -25.40
C GLU A 303 1.92 12.30 -24.87
N LEU A 304 3.19 12.64 -24.68
CA LEU A 304 4.16 11.77 -24.04
C LEU A 304 4.29 12.12 -22.55
N LEU A 305 3.88 11.18 -21.71
CA LEU A 305 3.83 11.28 -20.25
C LEU A 305 4.96 10.48 -19.62
N ILE A 306 5.86 11.17 -18.92
CA ILE A 306 7.03 10.57 -18.26
C ILE A 306 6.98 10.87 -16.76
N ASP A 307 6.79 9.84 -15.94
CA ASP A 307 6.75 9.98 -14.48
C ASP A 307 8.14 9.78 -13.88
N LEU A 308 8.52 10.68 -12.99
CA LEU A 308 9.87 10.80 -12.45
C LEU A 308 9.84 10.90 -10.93
N PHE A 309 10.80 10.23 -10.30
CA PHE A 309 11.02 10.29 -8.85
C PHE A 309 12.48 10.71 -8.57
N PRO A 310 12.73 11.99 -8.25
CA PRO A 310 14.09 12.50 -8.04
C PRO A 310 14.83 11.83 -6.88
N ARG A 311 16.17 11.84 -6.93
CA ARG A 311 17.01 11.35 -5.83
C ARG A 311 16.96 12.32 -4.63
N GLY A 312 16.63 11.84 -3.43
CA GLY A 312 16.69 12.60 -2.17
C GLY A 312 15.65 12.17 -1.13
N GLU A 313 15.90 12.42 0.16
CA GLU A 313 14.90 12.23 1.23
C GLU A 313 13.74 13.23 1.05
N GLY A 314 12.50 12.72 0.99
CA GLY A 314 11.32 13.53 1.32
C GLY A 314 10.61 14.30 0.18
N CYS A 315 10.56 13.73 -1.02
CA CYS A 315 9.67 14.09 -2.17
C CYS A 315 10.10 15.29 -3.06
N CYS A 316 9.48 15.56 -4.23
CA CYS A 316 8.19 15.14 -4.82
C CYS A 316 8.33 14.28 -6.08
N THR A 317 7.35 13.40 -6.30
CA THR A 317 7.07 12.86 -7.65
C THR A 317 6.58 13.98 -8.57
N TYR A 318 6.93 13.90 -9.85
CA TYR A 318 6.40 14.79 -10.88
C TYR A 318 6.36 14.09 -12.23
N SER A 319 5.59 14.65 -13.16
CA SER A 319 5.59 14.21 -14.55
C SER A 319 6.11 15.29 -15.48
N LEU A 320 6.77 14.87 -16.56
CA LEU A 320 6.95 15.67 -17.76
C LEU A 320 5.88 15.25 -18.77
N ILE A 321 5.11 16.21 -19.27
CA ILE A 321 4.07 16.01 -20.28
C ILE A 321 4.52 16.73 -21.55
N TYR A 322 5.05 15.98 -22.50
CA TYR A 322 5.50 16.49 -23.79
C TYR A 322 4.34 16.53 -24.78
N ARG A 323 4.21 17.66 -25.48
CA ARG A 323 3.16 17.91 -26.47
C ARG A 323 3.78 18.45 -27.76
N TYR A 324 3.27 17.97 -28.90
CA TYR A 324 3.59 18.53 -30.21
C TYR A 324 2.84 19.85 -30.46
N LEU A 325 3.53 20.86 -30.96
CA LEU A 325 2.95 22.14 -31.37
C LEU A 325 2.95 22.23 -32.90
N PRO A 326 1.80 22.02 -33.58
CA PRO A 326 1.74 22.05 -35.05
C PRO A 326 2.20 23.37 -35.66
N ALA A 327 1.98 24.49 -34.98
CA ALA A 327 2.35 25.82 -35.45
C ALA A 327 3.87 26.03 -35.55
N SER A 328 4.66 25.41 -34.67
CA SER A 328 6.12 25.52 -34.67
C SER A 328 6.81 24.26 -35.21
N GLY A 329 6.09 23.15 -35.34
CA GLY A 329 6.65 21.85 -35.68
C GLY A 329 7.59 21.29 -34.60
N GLN A 330 7.44 21.73 -33.35
CA GLN A 330 8.32 21.37 -32.24
C GLN A 330 7.54 20.80 -31.06
N TYR A 331 8.22 19.99 -30.25
CA TYR A 331 7.71 19.58 -28.95
C TYR A 331 8.00 20.63 -27.87
N THR A 332 7.03 20.85 -26.99
CA THR A 332 7.20 21.53 -25.70
C THR A 332 6.86 20.57 -24.57
N TYR A 333 7.13 20.94 -23.32
CA TYR A 333 6.70 20.14 -22.17
C TYR A 333 6.17 21.00 -21.02
N LEU A 334 5.25 20.41 -20.26
CA LEU A 334 4.83 20.86 -18.94
C LEU A 334 5.46 19.97 -17.88
N GLN A 335 5.99 20.57 -16.81
CA GLN A 335 6.35 19.84 -15.60
C GLN A 335 5.23 19.97 -14.58
N GLN A 336 4.61 18.85 -14.19
CA GLN A 336 3.52 18.81 -13.23
C GLN A 336 3.96 18.11 -11.93
N PRO A 337 4.10 18.82 -10.80
CA PRO A 337 4.41 18.21 -9.51
C PRO A 337 3.19 17.52 -8.90
N TRP A 338 3.40 16.35 -8.30
CA TRP A 338 2.34 15.55 -7.65
C TRP A 338 2.53 15.37 -6.14
N GLY A 339 3.63 15.89 -5.59
CA GLY A 339 3.94 15.71 -4.17
C GLY A 339 4.30 14.26 -3.83
N TYR A 340 3.84 13.80 -2.68
CA TYR A 340 4.15 12.48 -2.11
C TYR A 340 3.32 11.35 -2.70
N ALA A 341 2.03 11.60 -2.98
CA ALA A 341 1.06 10.56 -3.32
C ALA A 341 1.06 10.16 -4.80
N GLY A 342 1.62 11.00 -5.69
CA GLY A 342 1.52 10.79 -7.12
C GLY A 342 0.11 11.03 -7.64
N TYR A 343 -0.32 10.24 -8.62
CA TYR A 343 -1.67 10.30 -9.20
C TYR A 343 -2.12 8.94 -9.71
N ASN A 344 -3.43 8.77 -9.84
CA ASN A 344 -4.05 7.71 -10.64
C ASN A 344 -4.62 8.34 -11.93
N LEU A 345 -4.38 7.72 -13.07
CA LEU A 345 -4.93 8.17 -14.35
C LEU A 345 -6.16 7.34 -14.71
N ARG A 346 -7.31 8.00 -14.87
CA ARG A 346 -8.57 7.33 -15.20
C ARG A 346 -9.53 8.29 -15.89
N ASP A 347 -10.23 7.80 -16.90
CA ASP A 347 -11.40 8.46 -17.47
C ASP A 347 -12.62 8.18 -16.57
N PHE A 348 -12.95 9.13 -15.71
CA PHE A 348 -14.04 9.00 -14.73
C PHE A 348 -15.42 9.26 -15.33
N ASN A 349 -15.49 10.12 -16.35
CA ASN A 349 -16.75 10.55 -16.95
C ASN A 349 -17.09 9.78 -18.25
N GLN A 350 -16.18 8.92 -18.72
CA GLN A 350 -16.26 8.12 -19.94
C GLN A 350 -16.35 8.95 -21.23
N ASP A 351 -15.73 10.13 -21.24
CA ASP A 351 -15.68 11.01 -22.41
C ASP A 351 -14.49 10.70 -23.35
N GLY A 352 -13.63 9.75 -22.98
CA GLY A 352 -12.44 9.37 -23.72
C GLY A 352 -11.19 10.17 -23.35
N VAL A 353 -11.29 11.17 -22.48
CA VAL A 353 -10.19 11.99 -22.00
C VAL A 353 -9.89 11.64 -20.54
N PRO A 354 -8.70 11.11 -20.22
CA PRO A 354 -8.40 10.70 -18.86
C PRO A 354 -8.18 11.89 -17.91
N GLU A 355 -8.64 11.76 -16.67
CA GLU A 355 -8.28 12.67 -15.58
C GLU A 355 -7.22 12.10 -14.64
N PHE A 356 -6.46 13.00 -14.02
CA PHE A 356 -5.46 12.70 -13.01
C PHE A 356 -6.10 12.89 -11.63
N GLU A 357 -6.38 11.79 -10.94
CA GLU A 357 -6.79 11.77 -9.54
C GLU A 357 -5.53 11.86 -8.67
N SER A 358 -5.37 12.97 -7.95
CA SER A 358 -4.23 13.25 -7.07
C SER A 358 -4.72 13.88 -5.76
N GLN A 359 -3.79 14.45 -5.00
CA GLN A 359 -4.06 15.16 -3.76
C GLN A 359 -3.44 16.54 -3.81
N ASP A 360 -3.99 17.50 -3.06
CA ASP A 360 -3.46 18.86 -3.01
C ASP A 360 -2.08 18.92 -2.32
N PRO A 361 -0.98 19.08 -3.09
CA PRO A 361 0.36 19.00 -2.52
C PRO A 361 0.68 20.18 -1.61
N ARG A 362 -0.14 21.25 -1.64
CA ARG A 362 0.04 22.43 -0.78
C ARG A 362 -0.22 22.12 0.70
N PHE A 363 -0.92 21.02 0.99
CA PHE A 363 -1.13 20.52 2.35
C PHE A 363 0.15 19.94 2.93
N GLY A 364 0.85 19.07 2.20
CA GLY A 364 2.15 18.49 2.60
C GLY A 364 2.25 18.16 4.09
N LEU A 365 3.32 18.61 4.75
CA LEU A 365 3.51 18.51 6.21
C LEU A 365 2.94 19.69 7.01
N ARG A 366 2.11 20.56 6.41
CA ARG A 366 1.64 21.79 7.08
C ARG A 366 0.88 21.53 8.37
N PHE A 367 0.18 20.39 8.42
CA PHE A 367 -0.66 19.98 9.54
C PHE A 367 -0.32 18.57 10.04
N ALA A 368 0.87 18.06 9.71
CA ALA A 368 1.35 16.73 10.13
C ALA A 368 2.80 16.84 10.61
N SER A 369 3.20 15.98 11.54
CA SER A 369 4.59 15.92 12.00
C SER A 369 5.45 14.98 11.16
N THR A 370 4.83 14.00 10.51
CA THR A 370 5.47 12.99 9.68
C THR A 370 4.75 12.82 8.35
N TYR A 371 5.39 12.16 7.38
CA TYR A 371 4.78 11.90 6.07
C TYR A 371 3.65 10.89 6.15
N GLU A 372 3.79 9.90 7.03
CA GLU A 372 2.80 8.86 7.31
C GLU A 372 1.50 9.45 7.88
N GLU A 373 1.61 10.57 8.60
CA GLU A 373 0.47 11.30 9.14
C GLU A 373 -0.12 12.32 8.16
N ALA A 374 0.57 12.65 7.06
CA ALA A 374 0.11 13.68 6.14
C ALA A 374 -1.17 13.24 5.40
N ALA A 375 -2.16 14.13 5.38
CA ALA A 375 -3.41 13.95 4.64
C ALA A 375 -3.69 15.23 3.84
N ALA A 376 -4.26 15.05 2.65
CA ALA A 376 -4.55 16.13 1.72
C ALA A 376 -5.89 15.89 1.00
N PRO A 377 -6.63 16.95 0.65
CA PRO A 377 -7.88 16.83 -0.07
C PRO A 377 -7.67 16.30 -1.48
N LEU A 378 -8.72 15.70 -2.05
CA LEU A 378 -8.74 15.22 -3.42
C LEU A 378 -8.50 16.37 -4.39
N GLN A 379 -7.70 16.12 -5.43
CA GLN A 379 -7.68 16.95 -6.63
C GLN A 379 -7.86 16.09 -7.87
N ILE A 380 -8.77 16.49 -8.74
CA ILE A 380 -8.93 15.93 -10.07
C ILE A 380 -8.43 16.96 -11.08
N TRP A 381 -7.46 16.57 -11.88
CA TRP A 381 -6.89 17.43 -12.91
C TRP A 381 -7.22 16.90 -14.30
N GLN A 382 -7.53 17.82 -15.22
CA GLN A 382 -7.61 17.51 -16.64
C GLN A 382 -6.50 18.26 -17.38
N TYR A 383 -5.78 17.56 -18.24
CA TYR A 383 -4.82 18.17 -19.14
C TYR A 383 -5.55 18.73 -20.35
N ARG A 384 -5.26 19.98 -20.74
CA ARG A 384 -5.79 20.58 -21.97
C ARG A 384 -4.72 21.47 -22.58
N GLN A 385 -4.30 21.19 -23.81
CA GLN A 385 -3.46 22.10 -24.61
C GLN A 385 -2.21 22.64 -23.88
N GLY A 386 -1.47 21.78 -23.17
CA GLY A 386 -0.25 22.19 -22.48
C GLY A 386 -0.44 22.68 -21.04
N GLN A 387 -1.66 22.64 -20.49
CA GLN A 387 -1.97 23.12 -19.14
C GLN A 387 -2.77 22.10 -18.33
N MET A 388 -2.56 22.08 -17.01
CA MET A 388 -3.39 21.32 -16.08
C MET A 388 -4.49 22.21 -15.49
N PHE A 389 -5.73 21.73 -15.55
CA PHE A 389 -6.89 22.40 -15.00
C PHE A 389 -7.42 21.61 -13.81
N ASP A 390 -7.55 22.27 -12.65
CA ASP A 390 -8.25 21.70 -11.50
C ASP A 390 -9.75 21.65 -11.83
N VAL A 391 -10.25 20.44 -12.06
CA VAL A 391 -11.65 20.17 -12.39
C VAL A 391 -12.38 19.49 -11.23
N THR A 392 -11.79 19.45 -10.03
CA THR A 392 -12.28 18.68 -8.87
C THR A 392 -13.74 18.93 -8.55
N ARG A 393 -14.20 20.19 -8.65
CA ARG A 393 -15.61 20.55 -8.39
C ARG A 393 -16.62 19.92 -9.36
N GLN A 394 -16.17 19.43 -10.50
CA GLN A 394 -17.01 18.71 -11.46
C GLN A 394 -17.28 17.25 -11.03
N TYR A 395 -16.54 16.75 -10.04
CA TYR A 395 -16.62 15.37 -9.53
C TYR A 395 -17.07 15.33 -8.06
N PRO A 396 -18.25 15.89 -7.70
CA PRO A 396 -18.69 15.98 -6.30
C PRO A 396 -18.86 14.61 -5.63
N ILE A 397 -19.17 13.56 -6.40
CA ILE A 397 -19.27 12.19 -5.88
C ILE A 397 -17.90 11.68 -5.42
N LEU A 398 -16.85 11.88 -6.23
CA LEU A 398 -15.48 11.48 -5.85
C LEU A 398 -14.99 12.28 -4.64
N VAL A 399 -15.31 13.57 -4.57
CA VAL A 399 -14.99 14.42 -3.41
C VAL A 399 -15.71 13.93 -2.15
N ALA A 400 -16.98 13.54 -2.25
CA ALA A 400 -17.75 12.99 -1.12
C ALA A 400 -17.20 11.63 -0.66
N ASP A 401 -16.83 10.76 -1.60
CA ASP A 401 -16.20 9.46 -1.29
C ASP A 401 -14.85 9.65 -0.59
N ASN A 402 -14.01 10.56 -1.11
CA ASN A 402 -12.73 10.90 -0.47
C ASN A 402 -12.95 11.53 0.91
N SER A 403 -13.95 12.41 1.06
CA SER A 403 -14.32 12.99 2.35
C SER A 403 -14.77 11.94 3.37
N SER A 404 -15.49 10.90 2.93
CA SER A 404 -15.91 9.79 3.79
C SER A 404 -14.71 8.96 4.26
N LYS A 405 -13.72 8.74 3.38
CA LYS A 405 -12.46 8.08 3.74
C LYS A 405 -11.65 8.89 4.75
N LEU A 406 -11.59 10.22 4.58
CA LEU A 406 -10.93 11.11 5.55
C LEU A 406 -11.63 11.08 6.92
N LEU A 407 -12.96 11.03 6.95
CA LEU A 407 -13.69 10.91 8.21
C LEU A 407 -13.41 9.57 8.92
N GLN A 408 -13.37 8.46 8.17
CA GLN A 408 -12.99 7.15 8.71
C GLN A 408 -11.55 7.14 9.25
N ASP A 409 -10.63 7.80 8.54
CA ASP A 409 -9.24 7.96 8.99
C ASP A 409 -9.18 8.80 10.28
N TYR A 410 -9.94 9.89 10.36
CA TYR A 410 -10.08 10.68 11.59
C TYR A 410 -10.55 9.83 12.79
N GLU A 411 -11.62 9.06 12.62
CA GLU A 411 -12.16 8.20 13.69
C GLU A 411 -11.13 7.15 14.14
N SER A 412 -10.45 6.52 13.17
CA SER A 412 -9.40 5.54 13.42
C SER A 412 -8.22 6.15 14.21
N ARG A 413 -7.72 7.31 13.77
CA ARG A 413 -6.63 8.03 14.45
C ARG A 413 -7.01 8.46 15.86
N LEU A 414 -8.25 8.91 16.05
CA LEU A 414 -8.78 9.31 17.35
C LEU A 414 -8.76 8.15 18.35
N ILE A 415 -9.19 6.95 17.92
CA ILE A 415 -9.17 5.74 18.75
C ILE A 415 -7.72 5.34 19.11
N GLN A 416 -6.79 5.55 18.18
CA GLN A 416 -5.37 5.20 18.36
C GLN A 416 -4.56 6.29 19.08
N GLY A 417 -5.16 7.44 19.42
CA GLY A 417 -4.46 8.58 20.02
C GLY A 417 -3.42 9.22 19.09
N GLN A 418 -3.61 9.11 17.77
CA GLN A 418 -2.72 9.68 16.75
C GLN A 418 -3.09 11.13 16.41
N ASP A 419 -2.19 11.84 15.71
CA ASP A 419 -2.44 13.22 15.27
C ASP A 419 -3.54 13.27 14.19
N VAL A 420 -4.58 14.06 14.46
CA VAL A 420 -5.77 14.26 13.62
C VAL A 420 -5.75 15.57 12.82
N ARG A 421 -4.75 16.43 13.00
CA ARG A 421 -4.75 17.79 12.43
C ARG A 421 -4.78 17.79 10.91
N SER A 422 -3.99 16.93 10.26
CA SER A 422 -3.93 16.84 8.80
C SER A 422 -5.22 16.32 8.19
N VAL A 423 -5.80 15.26 8.77
CA VAL A 423 -7.02 14.65 8.26
C VAL A 423 -8.23 15.57 8.42
N LEU A 424 -8.34 16.29 9.54
CA LEU A 424 -9.37 17.31 9.73
C LEU A 424 -9.22 18.48 8.75
N ALA A 425 -7.98 18.90 8.46
CA ALA A 425 -7.71 19.96 7.50
C ALA A 425 -8.12 19.55 6.07
N ALA A 426 -7.75 18.34 5.66
CA ALA A 426 -8.10 17.77 4.36
C ALA A 426 -9.61 17.55 4.22
N TYR A 427 -10.25 17.02 5.26
CA TYR A 427 -11.71 16.82 5.31
C TYR A 427 -12.43 18.14 5.06
N LEU A 428 -12.07 19.19 5.81
CA LEU A 428 -12.69 20.50 5.67
C LEU A 428 -12.53 21.10 4.27
N ALA A 429 -11.38 20.90 3.63
CA ALA A 429 -11.16 21.38 2.27
C ALA A 429 -12.09 20.68 1.27
N ASN A 430 -12.29 19.37 1.36
CA ASN A 430 -13.29 18.66 0.57
C ASN A 430 -14.71 19.21 0.83
N GLN A 431 -15.03 19.54 2.08
CA GLN A 431 -16.32 20.14 2.43
C GLN A 431 -16.54 21.52 1.79
N PHE A 432 -15.47 22.33 1.64
CA PHE A 432 -15.53 23.57 0.85
C PHE A 432 -15.73 23.32 -0.66
N LEU A 433 -15.16 22.23 -1.20
CA LEU A 433 -15.41 21.83 -2.59
C LEU A 433 -16.87 21.43 -2.81
N LEU A 434 -17.49 20.79 -1.82
CA LEU A 434 -18.90 20.37 -1.81
C LEU A 434 -19.90 21.49 -1.45
N GLY A 435 -19.43 22.69 -1.12
CA GLY A 435 -20.29 23.80 -0.68
C GLY A 435 -20.78 23.71 0.78
N GLN A 436 -20.31 22.72 1.54
CA GLN A 436 -20.70 22.42 2.93
C GLN A 436 -19.72 23.00 3.97
N GLY A 437 -18.72 23.77 3.53
CA GLY A 437 -17.61 24.22 4.37
C GLY A 437 -17.97 25.03 5.63
N ARG A 438 -19.13 25.71 5.67
CA ARG A 438 -19.57 26.42 6.89
C ARG A 438 -19.99 25.47 8.01
N GLU A 439 -20.77 24.45 7.67
CA GLU A 439 -21.25 23.44 8.62
C GLU A 439 -20.07 22.57 9.07
N ALA A 440 -19.25 22.13 8.11
CA ALA A 440 -18.03 21.38 8.38
C ALA A 440 -17.00 22.16 9.23
N TRP A 441 -16.94 23.50 9.10
CA TRP A 441 -16.10 24.31 9.99
C TRP A 441 -16.51 24.16 11.45
N SER A 442 -17.80 24.23 11.76
CA SER A 442 -18.31 24.02 13.12
C SER A 442 -18.04 22.61 13.65
N GLU A 443 -18.10 21.61 12.77
CA GLU A 443 -17.72 20.24 13.09
C GLU A 443 -16.23 20.14 13.44
N VAL A 444 -15.33 20.64 12.61
CA VAL A 444 -13.88 20.63 12.88
C VAL A 444 -13.53 21.38 14.16
N GLN A 445 -14.20 22.49 14.44
CA GLN A 445 -14.02 23.22 15.70
C GLN A 445 -14.39 22.37 16.92
N SER A 446 -15.41 21.52 16.80
CA SER A 446 -15.89 20.66 17.88
C SER A 446 -15.01 19.40 18.03
N ASN A 447 -14.47 18.91 16.92
CA ASN A 447 -13.73 17.66 16.82
C ASN A 447 -12.23 17.78 17.12
N TYR A 448 -11.68 19.01 17.20
CA TYR A 448 -10.30 19.24 17.61
C TYR A 448 -10.20 19.85 19.01
N ALA A 449 -9.74 19.05 19.98
CA ALA A 449 -9.59 19.41 21.39
C ALA A 449 -8.12 19.51 21.85
N GLY A 450 -7.16 19.61 20.90
CA GLY A 450 -5.73 19.74 21.21
C GLY A 450 -5.38 21.01 21.99
N SER A 451 -4.26 21.01 22.72
CA SER A 451 -3.81 22.17 23.50
C SER A 451 -3.45 23.39 22.63
N ASP A 452 -3.11 23.16 21.36
CA ASP A 452 -2.82 24.18 20.33
C ASP A 452 -4.06 24.59 19.52
N ARG A 453 -5.28 24.20 19.94
CA ARG A 453 -6.54 24.38 19.19
C ARG A 453 -6.72 25.76 18.57
N THR A 454 -6.52 26.83 19.32
CA THR A 454 -6.70 28.20 18.81
C THR A 454 -5.72 28.48 17.65
N GLN A 455 -4.45 28.15 17.83
CA GLN A 455 -3.41 28.36 16.83
C GLN A 455 -3.67 27.50 15.58
N TYR A 456 -4.02 26.23 15.77
CA TYR A 456 -4.34 25.32 14.68
C TYR A 456 -5.51 25.84 13.83
N LEU A 457 -6.64 26.21 14.46
CA LEU A 457 -7.82 26.69 13.75
C LEU A 457 -7.57 28.02 13.03
N GLU A 458 -6.79 28.93 13.62
CA GLU A 458 -6.42 30.18 12.97
C GLU A 458 -5.55 29.94 11.72
N ASN A 459 -4.53 29.09 11.87
CA ASN A 459 -3.64 28.70 10.76
C ASN A 459 -4.41 27.99 9.65
N LEU A 460 -5.29 27.06 10.00
CA LEU A 460 -6.11 26.30 9.05
C LEU A 460 -6.99 27.24 8.23
N ARG A 461 -7.75 28.13 8.90
CA ARG A 461 -8.62 29.09 8.23
C ARG A 461 -7.86 30.03 7.30
N GLY A 462 -6.71 30.54 7.76
CA GLY A 462 -5.85 31.42 6.95
C GLY A 462 -5.31 30.70 5.71
N PHE A 463 -4.82 29.48 5.90
CA PHE A 463 -4.30 28.65 4.82
C PHE A 463 -5.38 28.31 3.78
N LEU A 464 -6.53 27.77 4.20
CA LEU A 464 -7.61 27.39 3.27
C LEU A 464 -8.08 28.56 2.41
N ARG A 465 -8.24 29.75 3.00
CA ARG A 465 -8.57 30.98 2.27
C ARG A 465 -7.51 31.36 1.24
N SER A 466 -6.22 31.24 1.59
CA SER A 466 -5.12 31.60 0.70
C SER A 466 -5.02 30.72 -0.56
N ILE A 467 -5.59 29.51 -0.53
CA ILE A 467 -5.49 28.53 -1.61
C ILE A 467 -6.83 28.22 -2.29
N GLY A 468 -7.90 28.93 -1.93
CA GLY A 468 -9.21 28.89 -2.62
C GLY A 468 -10.25 27.94 -2.01
N TYR A 469 -10.01 27.36 -0.84
CA TYR A 469 -11.04 26.64 -0.06
C TYR A 469 -11.78 27.61 0.87
N SER A 470 -12.61 28.47 0.29
CA SER A 470 -13.45 29.41 1.04
C SER A 470 -14.84 29.51 0.41
N GLN A 471 -15.80 29.99 1.21
CA GLN A 471 -17.09 30.48 0.70
C GLN A 471 -16.93 31.84 0.04
#